data_AF-E3K3L9-F1
#
_entry.id   AF-E3K3L9-F1
#
_cell.length_a   1.000
_cell.length_b   1.000
_cell.length_c   1.000
_cell.angle_alpha   90.00
_cell.angle_beta   90.00
_cell.angle_gamma   90.00
#
_symmetry.space_group_name_H-M   'P 1'
#
loop_
_entity.id
_entity.type
_entity.pdbx_description
1 polymer ?
#
loop_
_entity_poly.entity_id
_entity_poly.type
_entity_poly.pdbx_seq_one_letter_code
_entity_poly.pdbx_strand_id
1 'polypeptide(L)'
;MPPIQASRLRFATSTPFDDGTQGLDTTIGAGEESFLNLEGASPSSQGRPKTSIKLPDEQKGVMLDAKKTNLHFDGTEVEVFIRRVEKLAFIQNAGTVDLAFQLPLIINNKKISEAIEQMEGHETGDWELLKKELTRKWGQATPFRKYREDAIPRLVQKAQEGQGIKTRMEYMKFVGELEEMTDYFTQMGYSHLNPNSGNPLGSSLSTELKKEVTKELAHAKKLKNTKDGRNMILELDILKEYVELALIIIDFDEDKP
;
A
#
# COMPACT_ATOMS: atom_id res chain seq x y z
N MET A 1 -34.21 -30.45 50.54
CA MET A 1 -35.03 -29.22 50.62
C MET A 1 -34.34 -28.23 51.60
N PRO A 2 -34.56 -26.90 51.43
CA PRO A 2 -33.58 -25.77 51.45
C PRO A 2 -33.39 -25.13 52.88
N PRO A 3 -32.77 -23.94 53.15
CA PRO A 3 -32.50 -22.80 52.24
C PRO A 3 -31.23 -21.92 52.39
N ILE A 4 -31.24 -20.92 51.48
CA ILE A 4 -30.35 -19.85 51.04
C ILE A 4 -30.12 -18.74 52.09
N GLN A 5 -28.93 -18.11 52.12
CA GLN A 5 -28.81 -16.64 52.24
C GLN A 5 -27.45 -16.09 51.78
N ALA A 6 -27.50 -15.05 50.94
CA ALA A 6 -26.38 -14.30 50.39
C ALA A 6 -25.89 -13.19 51.34
N SER A 7 -24.64 -12.72 51.19
CA SER A 7 -24.19 -11.45 51.75
C SER A 7 -23.04 -10.82 50.94
N ARG A 8 -23.30 -9.61 50.44
CA ARG A 8 -22.39 -8.67 49.78
C ARG A 8 -21.27 -8.19 50.73
N LEU A 9 -20.06 -8.00 50.21
CA LEU A 9 -19.03 -7.17 50.85
C LEU A 9 -18.91 -5.84 50.10
N ARG A 10 -19.15 -4.74 50.83
CA ARG A 10 -18.90 -3.35 50.43
C ARG A 10 -17.56 -2.93 51.03
N PHE A 11 -16.69 -2.29 50.25
CA PHE A 11 -15.52 -1.59 50.78
C PHE A 11 -15.92 -0.16 51.18
N ALA A 12 -15.55 0.21 52.40
CA ALA A 12 -15.78 1.51 52.99
C ALA A 12 -14.56 2.43 52.82
N THR A 13 -14.86 3.68 52.49
CA THR A 13 -14.07 4.90 52.54
C THR A 13 -13.41 5.13 53.92
N SER A 14 -12.21 5.72 53.93
CA SER A 14 -11.78 6.70 54.95
C SER A 14 -10.55 7.50 54.49
N THR A 15 -10.76 8.79 54.24
CA THR A 15 -9.80 9.88 54.47
C THR A 15 -9.99 10.43 55.89
N PRO A 16 -9.00 11.14 56.46
CA PRO A 16 -9.22 12.59 56.62
C PRO A 16 -8.00 13.52 56.43
N PHE A 17 -8.36 14.75 56.04
CA PHE A 17 -7.79 16.12 56.24
C PHE A 17 -7.05 16.35 57.59
N ASP A 18 -6.22 17.39 57.87
CA ASP A 18 -6.03 18.78 57.38
C ASP A 18 -4.67 19.34 57.90
N ASP A 19 -3.94 20.19 57.16
CA ASP A 19 -3.74 21.68 57.30
C ASP A 19 -2.57 22.15 58.20
N GLY A 20 -1.86 23.21 57.76
CA GLY A 20 -0.76 23.85 58.51
C GLY A 20 0.27 24.69 57.71
N THR A 21 -0.20 25.77 57.10
CA THR A 21 0.48 27.02 56.63
C THR A 21 1.93 27.38 57.04
N GLN A 22 2.68 27.95 56.08
CA GLN A 22 3.59 29.14 56.11
C GLN A 22 4.24 29.25 54.71
N GLY A 23 4.20 30.32 53.91
CA GLY A 23 4.03 31.75 54.15
C GLY A 23 5.35 32.47 53.87
N LEU A 24 5.63 32.88 52.62
CA LEU A 24 6.62 33.93 52.29
C LEU A 24 6.38 34.48 50.89
N ASP A 25 5.86 35.72 50.88
CA ASP A 25 5.80 36.64 49.74
C ASP A 25 7.20 37.07 49.31
N THR A 26 7.47 37.13 48.01
CA THR A 26 8.21 38.27 47.44
C THR A 26 7.84 38.48 45.98
N THR A 27 7.09 39.54 45.74
CA THR A 27 6.87 40.18 44.44
C THR A 27 8.15 40.87 43.98
N ILE A 28 8.67 40.56 42.78
CA ILE A 28 9.25 41.52 41.83
C ILE A 28 8.96 41.00 40.42
N GLY A 29 8.18 41.77 39.65
CA GLY A 29 7.94 41.52 38.24
C GLY A 29 9.06 42.05 37.34
N ALA A 30 9.23 41.44 36.17
CA ALA A 30 9.70 42.06 34.93
C ALA A 30 9.82 41.00 33.84
N GLY A 31 9.36 41.33 32.63
CA GLY A 31 10.06 40.92 31.41
C GLY A 31 9.49 39.70 30.70
N GLU A 32 8.60 39.99 29.77
CA GLU A 32 8.19 39.12 28.67
C GLU A 32 9.34 38.98 27.66
N GLU A 33 9.37 37.81 27.01
CA GLU A 33 9.88 37.54 25.66
C GLU A 33 11.40 37.47 25.43
N SER A 34 11.80 36.34 24.81
CA SER A 34 12.93 36.12 23.88
C SER A 34 14.06 35.21 24.38
N PHE A 35 13.95 33.91 24.09
CA PHE A 35 15.14 33.05 23.89
C PHE A 35 15.04 32.33 22.55
N LEU A 36 15.96 32.67 21.67
CA LEU A 36 16.23 32.04 20.37
C LEU A 36 17.06 30.75 20.52
N ASN A 37 17.04 29.95 19.44
CA ASN A 37 17.94 28.84 19.03
C ASN A 37 17.61 27.43 19.59
N LEU A 38 17.73 26.32 18.84
CA LEU A 38 18.35 26.02 17.54
C LEU A 38 17.73 24.74 16.92
N GLU A 39 17.90 24.63 15.60
CA GLU A 39 17.67 23.53 14.66
C GLU A 39 17.69 22.08 15.16
N GLY A 40 16.76 21.30 14.60
CA GLY A 40 16.86 19.86 14.42
C GLY A 40 16.23 19.49 13.07
N ALA A 41 17.04 19.50 12.01
CA ALA A 41 16.63 19.06 10.68
C ALA A 41 16.23 17.58 10.69
N SER A 42 14.99 17.29 10.31
CA SER A 42 14.56 15.95 9.87
C SER A 42 14.46 15.95 8.35
N PRO A 43 15.07 14.98 7.65
CA PRO A 43 15.06 14.97 6.19
C PRO A 43 13.66 14.65 5.68
N SER A 44 13.08 15.61 4.97
CA SER A 44 11.83 15.46 4.26
C SER A 44 11.96 14.39 3.19
N SER A 45 11.09 13.39 3.27
CA SER A 45 10.85 12.41 2.22
C SER A 45 10.61 13.16 0.91
N GLN A 46 11.53 13.01 -0.06
CA GLN A 46 11.34 13.52 -1.41
C GLN A 46 10.13 12.82 -2.05
N GLY A 47 8.96 13.41 -1.85
CA GLY A 47 7.76 13.09 -2.60
C GLY A 47 8.02 13.40 -4.07
N ARG A 48 7.91 12.37 -4.90
CA ARG A 48 7.79 12.47 -6.35
C ARG A 48 6.83 13.63 -6.70
N PRO A 49 7.15 14.52 -7.65
CA PRO A 49 6.26 15.64 -7.95
C PRO A 49 4.89 15.11 -8.37
N LYS A 50 3.85 15.41 -7.57
CA LYS A 50 2.45 15.28 -7.98
C LYS A 50 2.22 16.31 -9.08
N THR A 51 2.47 15.93 -10.34
CA THR A 51 2.06 16.75 -11.48
C THR A 51 0.54 16.70 -11.55
N SER A 52 -0.13 17.72 -11.02
CA SER A 52 -1.56 17.92 -11.26
C SER A 52 -1.78 18.36 -12.70
N ILE A 53 -2.64 17.65 -13.41
CA ILE A 53 -3.02 18.01 -14.78
C ILE A 53 -3.98 19.20 -14.67
N LYS A 54 -3.61 20.34 -15.25
CA LYS A 54 -4.50 21.50 -15.36
C LYS A 54 -5.31 21.38 -16.65
N LEU A 55 -6.61 21.12 -16.50
CA LEU A 55 -7.56 21.16 -17.60
C LEU A 55 -8.11 22.59 -17.74
N PRO A 56 -8.56 23.01 -18.92
CA PRO A 56 -9.22 24.29 -19.09
C PRO A 56 -10.63 24.25 -18.46
N ASP A 57 -11.01 25.36 -17.83
CA ASP A 57 -12.30 25.52 -17.12
C ASP A 57 -13.51 25.74 -18.05
N GLU A 58 -13.30 25.68 -19.36
CA GLU A 58 -14.30 25.97 -20.38
C GLU A 58 -14.89 24.68 -20.97
N GLN A 59 -16.17 24.72 -21.37
CA GLN A 59 -16.78 23.65 -22.14
C GLN A 59 -16.24 23.64 -23.57
N LYS A 60 -15.68 22.51 -24.02
CA LYS A 60 -15.14 22.35 -25.37
C LYS A 60 -16.02 21.49 -26.28
N GLY A 61 -17.07 20.85 -25.74
CA GLY A 61 -17.99 20.01 -26.51
C GLY A 61 -17.38 18.69 -26.98
N VAL A 62 -16.30 18.25 -26.33
CA VAL A 62 -15.60 17.01 -26.66
C VAL A 62 -16.29 15.83 -25.99
N MET A 63 -16.70 14.81 -26.75
CA MET A 63 -17.26 13.59 -26.18
C MET A 63 -16.15 12.60 -25.80
N LEU A 64 -16.04 12.27 -24.51
CA LEU A 64 -15.04 11.38 -23.95
C LEU A 64 -15.30 9.93 -24.36
N ASP A 65 -14.38 9.35 -25.12
CA ASP A 65 -14.39 7.93 -25.43
C ASP A 65 -13.58 7.15 -24.39
N ALA A 66 -14.27 6.47 -23.47
CA ALA A 66 -13.64 5.57 -22.51
C ALA A 66 -13.49 4.13 -23.05
N LYS A 67 -14.09 3.76 -24.20
CA LYS A 67 -14.12 2.38 -24.71
C LYS A 67 -12.72 1.84 -25.05
N LYS A 68 -11.80 2.73 -25.42
CA LYS A 68 -10.40 2.40 -25.70
C LYS A 68 -9.50 2.51 -24.47
N THR A 69 -10.07 2.82 -23.31
CA THR A 69 -9.32 2.98 -22.07
C THR A 69 -9.78 1.94 -21.06
N ASN A 70 -8.84 1.38 -20.30
CA ASN A 70 -9.15 0.48 -19.18
C ASN A 70 -9.65 1.29 -17.96
N LEU A 71 -10.57 2.23 -18.20
CA LEU A 71 -11.14 3.09 -17.17
C LEU A 71 -12.28 2.33 -16.48
N HIS A 72 -11.95 1.73 -15.35
CA HIS A 72 -12.90 1.06 -14.47
C HIS A 72 -12.95 1.79 -13.12
N PHE A 73 -14.14 1.89 -12.55
CA PHE A 73 -14.35 2.39 -11.20
C PHE A 73 -15.40 1.53 -10.49
N ASP A 74 -15.00 0.99 -9.35
CA ASP A 74 -15.82 0.14 -8.48
C ASP A 74 -16.17 0.82 -7.15
N GLY A 75 -15.79 2.08 -6.99
CA GLY A 75 -15.97 2.84 -5.75
C GLY A 75 -14.74 2.82 -4.84
N THR A 76 -13.60 2.30 -5.30
CA THR A 76 -12.34 2.32 -4.55
C THR A 76 -11.23 3.06 -5.28
N GLU A 77 -10.17 3.43 -4.55
CA GLU A 77 -9.03 4.20 -5.06
C GLU A 77 -9.46 5.47 -5.83
N VAL A 78 -10.42 6.22 -5.28
CA VAL A 78 -11.07 7.34 -5.98
C VAL A 78 -10.07 8.40 -6.47
N GLU A 79 -8.96 8.63 -5.76
CA GLU A 79 -7.91 9.56 -6.19
C GLU A 79 -7.11 9.04 -7.41
N VAL A 80 -6.97 7.72 -7.53
CA VAL A 80 -6.37 7.10 -8.73
C VAL A 80 -7.35 7.22 -9.90
N PHE A 81 -8.63 6.95 -9.65
CA PHE A 81 -9.69 7.09 -10.64
C PHE A 81 -9.78 8.52 -11.18
N ILE A 82 -9.89 9.53 -10.31
CA ILE A 82 -9.93 10.96 -10.67
C ILE A 82 -8.74 11.32 -11.55
N ARG A 83 -7.52 10.92 -11.16
CA ARG A 83 -6.31 11.19 -11.96
C ARG A 83 -6.34 10.55 -13.35
N ARG A 84 -6.88 9.34 -13.48
CA ARG A 84 -7.02 8.65 -14.78
C ARG A 84 -8.05 9.35 -15.67
N VAL A 85 -9.15 9.80 -15.09
CA VAL A 85 -10.21 10.57 -15.77
C VAL A 85 -9.69 11.93 -16.24
N GLU A 86 -8.96 12.67 -15.41
CA GLU A 86 -8.35 13.94 -15.79
C GLU A 86 -7.30 13.75 -16.90
N LYS A 87 -6.51 12.67 -16.83
CA LYS A 87 -5.57 12.32 -17.90
C LYS A 87 -6.28 11.98 -19.20
N LEU A 88 -7.41 11.29 -19.14
CA LEU A 88 -8.24 10.98 -20.30
C LEU A 88 -8.75 12.26 -20.97
N ALA A 89 -9.32 13.16 -20.18
CA ALA A 89 -9.80 14.46 -20.65
C ALA A 89 -8.69 15.27 -21.29
N PHE A 90 -7.51 15.29 -20.68
CA PHE A 90 -6.34 15.99 -21.23
C PHE A 90 -5.92 15.44 -22.59
N ILE A 91 -5.83 14.12 -22.73
CA ILE A 91 -5.47 13.46 -24.00
C ILE A 91 -6.51 13.76 -25.09
N GLN A 92 -7.79 13.80 -24.74
CA GLN A 92 -8.88 14.10 -25.68
C GLN A 92 -9.14 15.61 -25.84
N ASN A 93 -8.33 16.46 -25.19
CA ASN A 93 -8.48 17.91 -25.19
C ASN A 93 -9.86 18.39 -24.72
N ALA A 94 -10.50 17.65 -23.81
CA ALA A 94 -11.76 18.01 -23.17
C ALA A 94 -11.55 19.01 -22.02
N GLY A 95 -12.55 19.86 -21.77
CA GLY A 95 -12.57 20.76 -20.61
C GLY A 95 -13.08 20.10 -19.33
N THR A 96 -12.92 20.77 -18.20
CA THR A 96 -13.45 20.29 -16.91
C THR A 96 -14.98 20.22 -16.90
N VAL A 97 -15.65 21.14 -17.61
CA VAL A 97 -17.11 21.13 -17.77
C VAL A 97 -17.59 19.91 -18.56
N ASP A 98 -16.92 19.58 -19.66
CA ASP A 98 -17.21 18.36 -20.44
C ASP A 98 -17.01 17.10 -19.58
N LEU A 99 -15.95 17.11 -18.78
CA LEU A 99 -15.58 16.02 -17.88
C LEU A 99 -16.65 15.78 -16.82
N ALA A 100 -17.12 16.85 -16.17
CA ALA A 100 -18.15 16.78 -15.14
C ALA A 100 -19.45 16.20 -15.71
N PHE A 101 -19.93 16.68 -16.86
CA PHE A 101 -21.17 16.19 -17.45
C PHE A 101 -21.12 14.74 -17.92
N GLN A 102 -19.98 14.32 -18.48
CA GLN A 102 -19.87 13.02 -19.14
C GLN A 102 -19.40 11.91 -18.22
N LEU A 103 -18.90 12.23 -17.02
CA LEU A 103 -18.37 11.23 -16.09
C LEU A 103 -19.33 10.06 -15.83
N PRO A 104 -20.64 10.26 -15.57
CA PRO A 104 -21.56 9.13 -15.40
C PRO A 104 -21.67 8.26 -16.65
N LEU A 105 -21.70 8.87 -17.83
CA LEU A 105 -21.92 8.19 -19.12
C LEU A 105 -20.77 7.26 -19.51
N ILE A 106 -19.56 7.54 -19.03
CA ILE A 106 -18.36 6.74 -19.31
C ILE A 106 -18.12 5.62 -18.29
N ILE A 107 -18.92 5.54 -17.22
CA ILE A 107 -18.78 4.53 -16.17
C ILE A 107 -19.68 3.33 -16.46
N ASN A 108 -19.07 2.14 -16.54
CA ASN A 108 -19.80 0.91 -16.84
C ASN A 108 -20.71 0.42 -15.68
N ASN A 109 -20.42 0.81 -14.43
CA ASN A 109 -21.21 0.40 -13.27
C ASN A 109 -22.42 1.31 -13.10
N LYS A 110 -23.62 0.79 -13.45
CA LYS A 110 -24.88 1.53 -13.38
C LYS A 110 -25.16 2.19 -12.02
N LYS A 111 -24.91 1.49 -10.90
CA LYS A 111 -25.16 2.05 -9.56
C LYS A 111 -24.23 3.22 -9.24
N ILE A 112 -22.99 3.16 -9.72
CA ILE A 112 -22.01 4.23 -9.53
C ILE A 112 -22.33 5.41 -10.45
N SER A 113 -22.71 5.14 -11.70
CA SER A 113 -23.18 6.16 -12.64
C SER A 113 -24.34 6.96 -12.07
N GLU A 114 -25.43 6.28 -11.66
CA GLU A 114 -26.60 6.91 -11.03
C GLU A 114 -26.20 7.70 -9.77
N ALA A 115 -25.27 7.17 -8.98
CA ALA A 115 -24.78 7.85 -7.80
C ALA A 115 -23.99 9.14 -8.10
N ILE A 116 -23.34 9.25 -9.26
CA ILE A 116 -22.58 10.44 -9.69
C ILE A 116 -23.51 11.48 -10.32
N GLU A 117 -24.54 11.06 -11.06
CA GLU A 117 -25.57 11.98 -11.59
C GLU A 117 -26.30 12.75 -10.49
N GLN A 118 -26.38 12.18 -9.28
CA GLN A 118 -27.00 12.81 -8.11
C GLN A 118 -26.01 13.63 -7.25
N MET A 119 -24.76 13.79 -7.67
CA MET A 119 -23.76 14.55 -6.94
C MET A 119 -23.77 16.03 -7.32
N GLU A 120 -23.51 16.88 -6.33
CA GLU A 120 -23.26 18.29 -6.57
C GLU A 120 -22.06 18.47 -7.51
N GLY A 121 -22.14 19.44 -8.41
CA GLY A 121 -21.12 19.71 -9.42
C GLY A 121 -21.34 18.98 -10.76
N HIS A 122 -22.10 17.88 -10.80
CA HIS A 122 -22.45 17.24 -12.07
C HIS A 122 -23.34 18.14 -12.94
N GLU A 123 -24.50 18.55 -12.43
CA GLU A 123 -25.47 19.35 -13.19
C GLU A 123 -24.97 20.76 -13.53
N THR A 124 -24.04 21.31 -12.74
CA THR A 124 -23.47 22.64 -12.96
C THR A 124 -22.19 22.63 -13.78
N GLY A 125 -21.65 21.44 -14.09
CA GLY A 125 -20.35 21.30 -14.76
C GLY A 125 -19.15 21.67 -13.88
N ASP A 126 -19.34 21.81 -12.56
CA ASP A 126 -18.28 22.13 -11.60
C ASP A 126 -17.49 20.86 -11.22
N TRP A 127 -16.41 20.63 -11.97
CA TRP A 127 -15.52 19.48 -11.74
C TRP A 127 -14.86 19.48 -10.36
N GLU A 128 -14.53 20.64 -9.81
CA GLU A 128 -13.86 20.72 -8.51
C GLU A 128 -14.84 20.36 -7.38
N LEU A 129 -16.09 20.78 -7.48
CA LEU A 129 -17.15 20.35 -6.56
C LEU A 129 -17.45 18.86 -6.71
N LEU A 130 -17.56 18.37 -7.95
CA LEU A 130 -17.80 16.95 -8.21
C LEU A 130 -16.66 16.07 -7.65
N LYS A 131 -15.39 16.49 -7.78
CA LYS A 131 -14.24 15.80 -7.15
C LYS A 131 -14.37 15.71 -5.63
N LYS A 132 -14.82 16.78 -4.98
CA LYS A 132 -15.05 16.76 -3.52
C LYS A 132 -16.13 15.75 -3.15
N GLU A 133 -17.21 15.66 -3.90
CA GLU A 133 -18.29 14.69 -3.68
C GLU A 133 -17.84 13.24 -3.93
N LEU A 134 -17.07 13.00 -5.00
CA LEU A 134 -16.44 11.70 -5.28
C LEU A 134 -15.56 11.26 -4.10
N THR A 135 -14.66 12.13 -3.64
CA THR A 135 -13.78 11.85 -2.50
C THR A 135 -14.55 11.74 -1.19
N ARG A 136 -15.63 12.51 -0.97
CA ARG A 136 -16.46 12.39 0.22
C ARG A 136 -17.14 11.03 0.30
N LYS A 137 -17.68 10.53 -0.83
CA LYS A 137 -18.41 9.26 -0.88
C LYS A 137 -17.50 8.03 -0.93
N TRP A 138 -16.39 8.12 -1.64
CA TRP A 138 -15.52 6.97 -1.93
C TRP A 138 -14.06 7.13 -1.47
N GLY A 139 -13.66 8.28 -0.94
CA GLY A 139 -12.29 8.51 -0.44
C GLY A 139 -11.99 7.82 0.89
N GLN A 140 -13.02 7.44 1.64
CA GLN A 140 -12.88 6.56 2.81
C GLN A 140 -13.13 5.09 2.49
N ALA A 141 -13.51 4.76 1.25
CA ALA A 141 -13.67 3.37 0.87
C ALA A 141 -12.29 2.72 0.92
N THR A 142 -12.12 1.77 1.84
CA THR A 142 -10.94 0.92 1.86
C THR A 142 -10.76 0.35 0.46
N PRO A 143 -9.57 0.48 -0.16
CA PRO A 143 -9.28 -0.17 -1.43
C PRO A 143 -9.77 -1.60 -1.38
N PHE A 144 -10.51 -2.05 -2.42
CA PHE A 144 -10.96 -3.43 -2.46
C PHE A 144 -9.73 -4.30 -2.26
N ARG A 145 -9.83 -5.28 -1.36
CA ARG A 145 -8.71 -6.13 -0.99
C ARG A 145 -8.23 -6.88 -2.23
N LYS A 146 -7.25 -6.32 -2.96
CA LYS A 146 -6.74 -6.86 -4.22
C LYS A 146 -6.13 -8.25 -4.00
N TYR A 147 -5.40 -8.40 -2.90
CA TYR A 147 -4.84 -9.68 -2.46
C TYR A 147 -5.27 -10.02 -1.04
N ARG A 148 -5.64 -11.28 -0.86
CA ARG A 148 -5.82 -11.88 0.47
C ARG A 148 -4.45 -12.14 1.11
N GLU A 149 -4.37 -12.19 2.44
CA GLU A 149 -3.13 -12.48 3.19
C GLU A 149 -2.50 -13.83 2.79
N ASP A 150 -3.32 -14.78 2.32
CA ASP A 150 -2.86 -16.08 1.82
C ASP A 150 -2.41 -16.06 0.35
N ALA A 151 -2.34 -14.90 -0.31
CA ALA A 151 -1.95 -14.80 -1.73
C ALA A 151 -0.50 -15.25 -1.97
N ILE A 152 0.46 -14.77 -1.17
CA ILE A 152 1.87 -15.19 -1.28
C ILE A 152 2.03 -16.68 -0.96
N PRO A 153 1.46 -17.22 0.15
CA PRO A 153 1.47 -18.66 0.39
C PRO A 153 0.90 -19.50 -0.76
N ARG A 154 -0.21 -19.07 -1.39
CA ARG A 154 -0.80 -19.75 -2.54
C ARG A 154 0.11 -19.70 -3.77
N LEU A 155 0.77 -18.57 -4.02
CA LEU A 155 1.73 -18.42 -5.10
C LEU A 155 2.90 -19.40 -4.94
N VAL A 156 3.44 -19.51 -3.72
CA VAL A 156 4.51 -20.47 -3.38
C VAL A 156 4.03 -21.91 -3.54
N GLN A 157 2.84 -22.23 -3.01
CA GLN A 157 2.27 -23.58 -3.11
C GLN A 157 2.10 -24.01 -4.57
N LYS A 158 1.56 -23.13 -5.42
CA LYS A 158 1.39 -23.40 -6.85
C LYS A 158 2.72 -23.71 -7.55
N ALA A 159 3.79 -22.99 -7.19
CA ALA A 159 5.13 -23.28 -7.71
C ALA A 159 5.63 -24.65 -7.23
N GLN A 160 5.42 -24.98 -5.95
CA GLN A 160 5.84 -26.27 -5.38
C GLN A 160 5.09 -27.46 -5.98
N GLU A 161 3.79 -27.32 -6.26
CA GLU A 161 2.98 -28.32 -6.95
C GLU A 161 3.52 -28.60 -8.37
N GLY A 162 4.15 -27.60 -9.01
CA GLY A 162 4.87 -27.74 -10.28
C GLY A 162 6.31 -28.26 -10.18
N GLN A 163 6.72 -28.82 -9.03
CA GLN A 163 8.12 -29.21 -8.72
C GLN A 163 9.11 -28.04 -8.60
N GLY A 164 8.59 -26.83 -8.36
CA GLY A 164 9.38 -25.61 -8.21
C GLY A 164 9.76 -24.97 -9.54
N ILE A 165 10.24 -23.73 -9.46
CA ILE A 165 10.71 -22.93 -10.60
C ILE A 165 11.98 -23.55 -11.16
N LYS A 166 11.98 -23.85 -12.47
CA LYS A 166 13.12 -24.47 -13.17
C LYS A 166 13.66 -23.57 -14.27
N THR A 167 12.78 -22.85 -14.96
CA THR A 167 13.15 -22.06 -16.14
C THR A 167 13.14 -20.57 -15.87
N ARG A 168 13.88 -19.82 -16.70
CA ARG A 168 13.87 -18.35 -16.67
C ARG A 168 12.47 -17.77 -16.88
N MET A 169 11.66 -18.37 -17.74
CA MET A 169 10.28 -17.91 -18.01
C MET A 169 9.38 -18.08 -16.78
N GLU A 170 9.48 -19.23 -16.09
CA GLU A 170 8.75 -19.47 -14.83
C GLU A 170 9.20 -18.51 -13.73
N TYR A 171 10.51 -18.26 -13.62
CA TYR A 171 11.06 -17.31 -12.67
C TYR A 171 10.52 -15.89 -12.90
N MET A 172 10.58 -15.38 -14.13
CA MET A 172 10.09 -14.03 -14.45
C MET A 172 8.59 -13.88 -14.16
N LYS A 173 7.80 -14.90 -14.48
CA LYS A 173 6.37 -14.91 -14.14
C LYS A 173 6.14 -14.89 -12.64
N PHE A 174 6.83 -15.74 -11.89
CA PHE A 174 6.69 -15.82 -10.44
C PHE A 174 7.11 -14.52 -9.75
N VAL A 175 8.26 -13.95 -10.13
CA VAL A 175 8.75 -12.69 -9.55
C VAL A 175 7.80 -11.54 -9.86
N GLY A 176 7.28 -11.44 -11.08
CA GLY A 176 6.28 -10.42 -11.42
C GLY A 176 5.01 -10.52 -10.57
N GLU A 177 4.47 -11.74 -10.37
CA GLU A 177 3.32 -11.96 -9.49
C GLU A 177 3.65 -11.67 -8.01
N LEU A 178 4.85 -12.05 -7.54
CA LEU A 178 5.29 -11.80 -6.17
C LEU A 178 5.47 -10.30 -5.90
N GLU A 179 6.14 -9.58 -6.78
CA GLU A 179 6.41 -8.14 -6.64
C GLU A 179 5.10 -7.33 -6.64
N GLU A 180 4.15 -7.69 -7.50
CA GLU A 180 2.83 -7.05 -7.50
C GLU A 180 2.09 -7.23 -6.16
N MET A 181 2.21 -8.43 -5.54
CA MET A 181 1.64 -8.71 -4.23
C MET A 181 2.38 -7.96 -3.11
N THR A 182 3.71 -7.96 -3.12
CA THR A 182 4.52 -7.32 -2.08
C THR A 182 4.40 -5.80 -2.11
N ASP A 183 4.30 -5.20 -3.30
CA ASP A 183 4.03 -3.77 -3.48
C ASP A 183 2.67 -3.40 -2.89
N TYR A 184 1.64 -4.19 -3.19
CA TYR A 184 0.31 -4.01 -2.61
C TYR A 184 0.33 -4.11 -1.08
N PHE A 185 0.95 -5.15 -0.52
CA PHE A 185 1.01 -5.34 0.93
C PHE A 185 1.80 -4.23 1.63
N THR A 186 2.87 -3.75 1.01
CA THR A 186 3.65 -2.61 1.51
C THR A 186 2.81 -1.33 1.50
N GLN A 187 2.12 -1.04 0.39
CA GLN A 187 1.25 0.12 0.26
C GLN A 187 0.10 0.11 1.28
N MET A 188 -0.45 -1.06 1.59
CA MET A 188 -1.55 -1.22 2.55
C MET A 188 -1.09 -1.41 4.00
N GLY A 189 0.22 -1.39 4.28
CA GLY A 189 0.76 -1.46 5.64
C GLY A 189 0.77 -2.85 6.28
N TYR A 190 0.73 -3.93 5.50
CA TYR A 190 0.83 -5.31 5.98
C TYR A 190 2.28 -5.69 6.35
N SER A 191 2.89 -4.98 7.29
CA SER A 191 4.28 -5.19 7.72
C SER A 191 4.54 -6.60 8.29
N HIS A 192 3.54 -7.21 8.91
CA HIS A 192 3.63 -8.57 9.48
C HIS A 192 3.84 -9.66 8.43
N LEU A 193 3.50 -9.41 7.15
CA LEU A 193 3.73 -10.37 6.07
C LEU A 193 5.18 -10.36 5.58
N ASN A 194 6.00 -9.40 6.03
CA ASN A 194 7.39 -9.22 5.63
C ASN A 194 7.57 -9.28 4.08
N PRO A 195 7.00 -8.32 3.34
CA PRO A 195 6.98 -8.33 1.87
C PRO A 195 8.37 -8.37 1.22
N ASN A 196 9.41 -7.87 1.91
CA ASN A 196 10.78 -7.85 1.40
C ASN A 196 11.55 -9.16 1.68
N SER A 197 10.90 -10.15 2.29
CA SER A 197 11.50 -11.45 2.56
C SER A 197 11.78 -12.21 1.27
N GLY A 198 12.99 -12.75 1.14
CA GLY A 198 13.34 -13.70 0.09
C GLY A 198 12.76 -15.09 0.30
N ASN A 199 12.13 -15.39 1.45
CA ASN A 199 11.60 -16.73 1.73
C ASN A 199 10.58 -17.24 0.71
N PRO A 200 9.60 -16.46 0.23
CA PRO A 200 8.64 -16.94 -0.78
C PRO A 200 9.35 -17.40 -2.05
N LEU A 201 10.26 -16.58 -2.57
CA LEU A 201 11.08 -16.94 -3.72
C LEU A 201 11.92 -18.17 -3.42
N GLY A 202 12.70 -18.17 -2.35
CA GLY A 202 13.57 -19.30 -1.97
C GLY A 202 12.81 -20.61 -1.80
N SER A 203 11.57 -20.57 -1.31
CA SER A 203 10.72 -21.75 -1.10
C SER A 203 10.15 -22.31 -2.40
N SER A 204 9.97 -21.46 -3.41
CA SER A 204 9.38 -21.78 -4.71
C SER A 204 10.37 -22.37 -5.73
N LEU A 205 11.68 -22.24 -5.51
CA LEU A 205 12.71 -22.76 -6.43
C LEU A 205 12.71 -24.31 -6.47
N SER A 206 13.08 -24.88 -7.63
CA SER A 206 13.35 -26.32 -7.76
C SER A 206 14.54 -26.77 -6.92
N THR A 207 14.69 -28.07 -6.72
CA THR A 207 15.81 -28.65 -5.95
C THR A 207 17.17 -28.36 -6.58
N GLU A 208 17.24 -28.40 -7.91
CA GLU A 208 18.44 -28.15 -8.70
C GLU A 208 18.84 -26.67 -8.58
N LEU A 209 17.88 -25.77 -8.81
CA LEU A 209 18.12 -24.33 -8.74
C LEU A 209 18.47 -23.88 -7.31
N LYS A 210 17.84 -24.44 -6.28
CA LYS A 210 18.20 -24.17 -4.87
C LYS A 210 19.67 -24.50 -4.57
N LYS A 211 20.18 -25.62 -5.09
CA LYS A 211 21.57 -26.03 -4.86
C LYS A 211 22.54 -25.03 -5.49
N GLU A 212 22.28 -24.63 -6.73
CA GLU A 212 23.15 -23.69 -7.44
C GLU A 212 23.11 -22.30 -6.80
N VAL A 213 21.93 -21.78 -6.45
CA VAL A 213 21.79 -20.52 -5.70
C VAL A 213 22.55 -20.57 -4.37
N THR A 214 22.48 -21.68 -3.64
CA THR A 214 23.20 -21.83 -2.36
C THR A 214 24.71 -21.85 -2.56
N LYS A 215 25.20 -22.50 -3.63
CA LYS A 215 26.61 -22.53 -4.01
C LYS A 215 27.13 -21.14 -4.34
N GLU A 216 26.40 -20.37 -5.15
CA GLU A 216 26.78 -18.99 -5.50
C GLU A 216 26.74 -18.05 -4.29
N LEU A 217 25.74 -18.19 -3.41
CA LEU A 217 25.68 -17.44 -2.15
C LEU A 217 26.86 -17.76 -1.23
N ALA A 218 27.28 -19.03 -1.16
CA ALA A 218 28.43 -19.45 -0.37
C ALA A 218 29.75 -18.91 -0.96
N HIS A 219 29.91 -19.00 -2.28
CA HIS A 219 31.06 -18.46 -3.00
C HIS A 219 31.21 -16.94 -2.78
N ALA A 220 30.10 -16.20 -2.84
CA ALA A 220 30.07 -14.77 -2.61
C ALA A 220 30.15 -14.35 -1.12
N LYS A 221 30.23 -15.31 -0.17
CA LYS A 221 30.18 -15.06 1.29
C LYS A 221 28.94 -14.27 1.72
N LYS A 222 27.83 -14.40 0.98
CA LYS A 222 26.53 -13.76 1.27
C LYS A 222 25.56 -14.72 1.96
N LEU A 223 25.88 -16.01 2.02
CA LEU A 223 25.14 -16.97 2.82
C LEU A 223 25.26 -16.61 4.31
N LYS A 224 24.18 -16.08 4.87
CA LYS A 224 24.07 -15.76 6.29
C LYS A 224 23.40 -16.93 7.00
N ASN A 225 23.98 -17.41 8.09
CA ASN A 225 23.40 -18.49 8.89
C ASN A 225 23.03 -17.98 10.27
N THR A 226 21.91 -18.44 10.81
CA THR A 226 21.56 -18.25 12.22
C THR A 226 22.48 -19.09 13.12
N LYS A 227 22.48 -18.81 14.42
CA LYS A 227 23.35 -19.50 15.40
C LYS A 227 23.10 -21.01 15.48
N ASP A 228 21.93 -21.48 15.05
CA ASP A 228 21.55 -22.89 14.93
C ASP A 228 21.87 -23.49 13.54
N GLY A 229 22.58 -22.75 12.68
CA GLY A 229 23.03 -23.23 11.37
C GLY A 229 21.98 -23.23 10.27
N ARG A 230 20.79 -22.64 10.50
CA ARG A 230 19.79 -22.46 9.43
C ARG A 230 20.14 -21.26 8.56
N ASN A 231 19.77 -21.32 7.29
CA ASN A 231 19.92 -20.18 6.40
C ASN A 231 19.06 -19.02 6.94
N MET A 232 19.68 -17.86 7.15
CA MET A 232 18.94 -16.63 7.46
C MET A 232 18.05 -16.26 6.28
N ILE A 233 16.95 -15.59 6.60
CA ILE A 233 16.07 -14.97 5.62
C ILE A 233 16.89 -13.90 4.89
N LEU A 234 17.21 -14.15 3.62
CA LEU A 234 17.77 -13.12 2.74
C LEU A 234 16.67 -12.14 2.33
N GLU A 235 17.05 -10.91 2.03
CA GLU A 235 16.15 -9.96 1.37
C GLU A 235 15.87 -10.42 -0.07
N LEU A 236 14.66 -10.12 -0.55
CA LEU A 236 14.18 -10.55 -1.86
C LEU A 236 15.11 -10.08 -2.99
N ASP A 237 15.58 -8.83 -2.95
CA ASP A 237 16.47 -8.27 -3.97
C ASP A 237 17.80 -8.99 -4.07
N ILE A 238 18.41 -9.32 -2.93
CA ILE A 238 19.65 -10.10 -2.89
C ILE A 238 19.39 -11.48 -3.49
N LEU A 239 18.31 -12.15 -3.08
CA LEU A 239 18.02 -13.50 -3.57
C LEU A 239 17.73 -13.53 -5.08
N LYS A 240 17.07 -12.50 -5.63
CA LYS A 240 16.81 -12.39 -7.07
C LYS A 240 18.11 -12.42 -7.88
N GLU A 241 19.11 -11.64 -7.48
CA GLU A 241 20.43 -11.59 -8.14
C GLU A 241 21.07 -12.98 -8.27
N TYR A 242 21.07 -13.76 -7.18
CA TYR A 242 21.66 -15.10 -7.20
C TYR A 242 20.83 -16.14 -7.95
N VAL A 243 19.50 -15.99 -7.98
CA VAL A 243 18.64 -16.85 -8.80
C VAL A 243 18.87 -16.60 -10.29
N GLU A 244 19.01 -15.35 -10.71
CA GLU A 244 19.33 -15.02 -12.09
C GLU A 244 20.69 -15.58 -12.52
N LEU A 245 21.72 -15.46 -11.66
CA LEU A 245 23.03 -16.06 -11.91
C LEU A 245 22.95 -17.59 -12.05
N ALA A 246 22.23 -18.25 -11.14
CA ALA A 246 22.07 -19.70 -11.16
C ALA A 246 21.31 -20.19 -12.39
N LEU A 247 20.28 -19.46 -12.83
CA LEU A 247 19.56 -19.77 -14.07
C LEU A 247 20.46 -19.68 -15.30
N ILE A 248 21.33 -18.67 -15.38
CA ILE A 248 22.32 -18.55 -16.45
C ILE A 248 23.22 -19.79 -16.49
N ILE A 249 23.74 -20.23 -15.33
CA ILE A 249 24.62 -21.41 -15.23
C ILE A 249 23.90 -22.68 -15.69
N ILE A 250 22.67 -22.90 -15.25
CA ILE A 250 21.88 -24.09 -15.60
C ILE A 250 21.58 -24.11 -17.10
N ASP A 251 21.17 -22.97 -17.67
CA ASP A 251 20.91 -22.86 -19.11
C ASP A 251 22.19 -23.19 -19.93
N PHE A 252 23.38 -22.85 -19.45
CA PHE A 252 24.66 -23.19 -20.11
C PHE A 252 25.07 -24.67 -19.99
N ASP A 253 24.68 -25.36 -18.92
CA ASP A 253 25.06 -26.76 -18.71
C ASP A 253 24.12 -27.75 -19.43
N GLU A 254 22.89 -27.36 -19.79
CA GLU A 254 21.99 -28.17 -20.64
C GLU A 254 22.43 -28.22 -22.12
N ASP A 255 23.33 -27.33 -22.55
CA ASP A 255 23.85 -27.25 -23.92
C ASP A 255 25.09 -28.14 -24.20
N LYS A 256 25.52 -28.98 -23.24
CA LYS A 256 26.63 -29.94 -23.45
C LYS A 256 26.11 -31.26 -24.07
N PRO A 257 26.66 -31.69 -25.24
CA PRO A 257 26.21 -32.87 -25.97
C PRO A 257 26.55 -34.20 -25.29
#